data_AF-A0A5E5QR93-F1
#
_entry.id   AF-A0A5E5QR93-F1
#
_cell.length_a   1.000
_cell.length_b   1.000
_cell.length_c   1.000
_cell.angle_alpha   90.00
_cell.angle_beta   90.00
_cell.angle_gamma   90.00
#
_symmetry.space_group_name_H-M   'P 1'
#
loop_
_entity.id
_entity.type
_entity.pdbx_description
1 polymer ?
#
loop_
_entity_poly.entity_id
_entity_poly.type
_entity_poly.pdbx_seq_one_letter_code
_entity_poly.pdbx_strand_id
1 'polypeptide(L)' 'MSTVGMMRQKIQYIHDNPVKRGYVDLSEHWRYSSYRNYFDTGFEVVFDGVEIVVW' A
#
# COMPACT_ATOMS: atom_id res chain seq x y z
N MET A 1 19.12 -0.32 -5.65
CA MET A 1 17.68 -0.51 -5.38
C MET A 1 16.92 0.27 -6.44
N SER A 2 16.04 -0.34 -7.24
CA SER A 2 15.22 0.44 -8.17
C SER A 2 14.23 1.33 -7.40
N THR A 3 13.90 2.50 -7.94
CA THR A 3 12.92 3.43 -7.34
C THR A 3 11.58 2.73 -7.06
N VAL A 4 11.21 1.79 -7.93
CA VAL A 4 10.02 0.93 -7.80
C VAL A 4 10.07 0.05 -6.54
N GLY A 5 11.21 -0.60 -6.29
CA GLY A 5 11.40 -1.40 -5.08
C GLY A 5 11.27 -0.56 -3.81
N MET A 6 11.77 0.68 -3.85
CA MET A 6 11.62 1.62 -2.74
C MET A 6 10.16 2.06 -2.55
N MET A 7 9.42 2.33 -3.62
CA MET A 7 8.00 2.71 -3.54
C MET A 7 7.13 1.59 -2.94
N ARG A 8 7.33 0.33 -3.36
CA ARG A 8 6.63 -0.83 -2.77
C ARG A 8 6.89 -0.94 -1.27
N GLN A 9 8.13 -0.76 -0.84
CA GLN A 9 8.49 -0.79 0.58
C GLN A 9 7.74 0.30 1.36
N LYS A 10 7.62 1.51 0.81
CA LYS A 10 6.91 2.63 1.45
C LYS A 10 5.39 2.38 1.52
N ILE A 11 4.79 1.88 0.45
CA ILE A 11 3.35 1.54 0.43
C ILE A 11 3.05 0.46 1.48
N GLN A 12 3.85 -0.62 1.52
CA GLN A 12 3.70 -1.66 2.54
C GLN A 12 3.81 -1.07 3.95
N TYR A 13 4.79 -0.20 4.19
CA TYR A 13 4.97 0.43 5.50
C TYR A 13 3.73 1.23 5.95
N ILE A 14 3.10 1.98 5.04
CA ILE A 14 1.91 2.79 5.35
C ILE A 14 0.74 1.90 5.77
N HIS A 15 0.52 0.79 5.07
CA HIS A 15 -0.57 -0.14 5.38
C HIS A 15 -0.32 -1.00 6.62
N ASP A 16 0.93 -1.27 6.95
CA ASP A 16 1.29 -2.00 8.18
C ASP A 16 1.22 -1.11 9.43
N ASN A 17 1.29 0.21 9.29
CA ASN A 17 1.42 1.12 10.43
C ASN A 17 0.28 0.98 11.47
N PRO A 18 -1.01 0.87 11.07
CA PRO A 18 -2.09 0.61 12.03
C PRO A 18 -1.91 -0.67 12.85
N VAL A 19 -1.37 -1.72 12.24
CA VAL A 19 -1.08 -3.01 12.90
C VAL A 19 0.11 -2.88 13.83
N LYS A 20 1.22 -2.29 13.36
CA LYS A 20 2.44 -2.08 14.16
C LYS A 20 2.21 -1.18 15.38
N ARG A 21 1.20 -0.30 15.30
CA ARG A 21 0.76 0.55 16.42
C ARG A 21 -0.26 -0.11 17.34
N GLY A 22 -0.79 -1.29 16.97
CA GLY A 22 -1.79 -2.02 17.74
C GLY A 22 -3.20 -1.43 17.69
N TYR A 23 -3.53 -0.64 16.66
CA TYR A 23 -4.87 -0.08 16.51
C TYR A 23 -5.87 -1.06 15.91
N VAL A 24 -5.37 -1.99 15.09
CA VAL A 24 -6.15 -3.06 14.45
C VAL A 24 -5.30 -4.31 14.34
N ASP A 25 -5.95 -5.47 14.31
CA ASP A 25 -5.24 -6.76 14.18
C ASP A 25 -4.73 -7.01 12.75
N LEU A 26 -5.43 -6.47 11.75
CA LEU A 26 -5.11 -6.64 10.32
C LEU A 26 -5.18 -5.29 9.59
N SER A 27 -4.32 -5.10 8.58
CA SER A 27 -4.28 -3.86 7.78
C SER A 27 -5.61 -3.54 7.10
N GLU A 28 -6.36 -4.56 6.66
CA GLU A 28 -7.68 -4.41 6.02
C GLU A 28 -8.80 -3.91 6.94
N HIS A 29 -8.61 -4.02 8.26
CA HIS A 29 -9.54 -3.48 9.24
C HIS A 29 -9.40 -1.95 9.37
N TRP A 30 -8.29 -1.37 8.89
CA TRP A 30 -8.10 0.07 8.92
C TRP A 30 -8.93 0.75 7.83
N ARG A 31 -10.16 1.14 8.22
CA ARG A 31 -11.16 1.76 7.34
C ARG A 31 -10.65 3.00 6.60
N TYR A 32 -9.74 3.75 7.21
CA TYR A 32 -9.17 4.97 6.63
C TYR A 32 -7.82 4.68 5.96
N SER A 33 -7.76 3.63 5.15
CA SER A 33 -6.63 3.36 4.24
C SER A 33 -7.11 2.89 2.89
N SER A 34 -6.27 3.12 1.88
CA SER A 34 -6.42 2.58 0.54
C SER A 34 -6.01 1.10 0.42
N TYR A 35 -5.81 0.38 1.54
CA TYR A 35 -5.30 -1.00 1.54
C TYR A 35 -6.11 -1.91 0.63
N ARG A 36 -7.45 -1.84 0.71
CA ARG A 36 -8.34 -2.67 -0.11
C ARG A 36 -8.20 -2.34 -1.60
N ASN A 37 -8.10 -1.06 -1.96
CA ASN A 37 -7.89 -0.67 -3.35
C ASN A 37 -6.53 -1.17 -3.88
N TYR A 38 -5.48 -1.11 -3.06
CA TYR A 38 -4.14 -1.58 -3.41
C TYR A 38 -4.02 -3.11 -3.52
N PHE A 39 -4.69 -3.85 -2.63
CA PHE A 39 -4.60 -5.32 -2.59
C PHE A 39 -5.58 -6.04 -3.53
N ASP A 40 -6.77 -5.45 -3.76
CA ASP A 40 -7.86 -6.07 -4.52
C ASP A 40 -7.74 -5.82 -6.04
N THR A 41 -6.98 -4.79 -6.46
CA THR A 41 -6.82 -4.49 -7.89
C THR A 41 -5.98 -5.51 -8.63
N GLY A 42 -5.15 -6.34 -7.96
CA GLY A 42 -4.28 -7.33 -8.62
C GLY A 42 -3.37 -6.74 -9.70
N PHE A 43 -3.30 -5.40 -9.81
CA PHE A 43 -2.59 -4.71 -10.86
C PHE A 43 -1.11 -4.84 -10.53
N GLU A 44 -0.39 -5.52 -11.43
CA GLU A 44 1.02 -5.23 -11.65
C GLU A 44 1.13 -3.73 -11.88
N VAL A 45 1.42 -3.02 -10.80
CA VAL A 45 1.50 -1.58 -10.77
C VAL A 45 2.45 -1.15 -11.88
N VAL A 46 1.91 -0.43 -12.88
CA VAL A 46 2.64 -0.01 -14.07
C VAL A 46 3.71 0.98 -13.65
N PHE A 47 4.96 0.51 -13.60
CA PHE A 47 6.12 1.32 -13.28
C PHE A 47 7.08 1.35 -14.47
N ASP A 48 6.72 2.16 -15.48
CA ASP A 48 7.59 2.82 -16.48
C ASP A 48 6.69 3.43 -17.58
N GLY A 49 5.81 4.34 -17.17
CA GLY A 49 4.78 4.95 -18.03
C GLY A 49 3.64 5.65 -17.28
N VAL A 50 3.56 5.39 -15.97
CA VAL A 50 2.97 6.16 -14.87
C VAL A 50 1.48 6.54 -14.98
N GLU A 51 0.67 5.83 -14.21
CA GLU A 51 -0.30 6.47 -13.31
C GLU A 51 -0.37 5.68 -11.99
N ILE A 52 -0.20 6.37 -10.85
CA ILE A 52 -0.70 5.91 -9.56
C ILE A 52 -1.23 7.13 -8.80
N VAL A 53 -2.54 7.31 -8.83
CA VAL A 53 -3.26 8.23 -7.96
C VAL A 53 -3.45 7.57 -6.59
N VAL A 54 -2.88 8.17 -5.55
CA VAL A 54 -2.99 7.71 -4.16
C VAL A 54 -4.13 8.49 -3.49
N TRP A 55 -5.32 7.90 -3.43
CA TRP A 55 -6.38 8.23 -2.47
C TRP A 55 -6.77 6.97 -1.71
#